data_AF-A0A815TQI2-F1
#
_entry.id   AF-A0A815TQI2-F1
#
_cell.length_a   1.000
_cell.length_b   1.000
_cell.length_c   1.000
_cell.angle_alpha   90.00
_cell.angle_beta   90.00
_cell.angle_gamma   90.00
#
_symmetry.space_group_name_H-M   'P 1'
#
loop_
_entity.id
_entity.type
_entity.pdbx_description
1 polymer ?
#
loop_
_entity_poly.entity_id
_entity_poly.type
_entity_poly.pdbx_seq_one_letter_code
_entity_poly.pdbx_strand_id
1 'polypeptide(L)'
;MEEGEFTFDALQQQLHSLDTKFCFSAEDSTGIIRKIKYNAKTNSFVGFLSPLDNGIPIPKSFKTNSFEELKIWYDTIEKAPLLNVHMVQPIPSISDQNKIPTSFILSAYGVNPSHLVTKWRNRLLSTTADLRLGQDRISIEHLQDIINSD
;
A
#
# COMPACT_ATOMS: atom_id res chain seq x y z
N MET A 1 -1.58 0.64 14.13
CA MET A 1 -1.12 0.79 12.75
C MET A 1 -1.07 2.28 12.44
N GLU A 2 0.07 2.78 11.97
CA GLU A 2 0.24 4.17 11.52
C GLU A 2 0.08 4.27 9.99
N GLU A 3 -0.24 5.46 9.46
CA GLU A 3 -0.37 5.67 8.00
C GLU A 3 0.95 5.34 7.28
N GLY A 4 0.87 4.53 6.22
CA GLY A 4 2.00 4.14 5.37
C GLY A 4 2.96 3.13 6.01
N GLU A 5 2.74 2.73 7.26
CA GLU A 5 3.57 1.71 7.92
C GLU A 5 3.15 0.31 7.45
N PHE A 6 4.13 -0.56 7.20
CA PHE A 6 3.90 -1.99 6.93
C PHE A 6 4.19 -2.79 8.19
N THR A 7 3.17 -3.47 8.72
CA THR A 7 3.23 -4.18 10.01
C THR A 7 3.63 -5.65 9.86
N PHE A 8 4.76 -5.92 9.20
CA PHE A 8 5.21 -7.29 8.89
C PHE A 8 5.43 -8.17 10.13
N ASP A 9 5.96 -7.62 11.23
CA ASP A 9 6.18 -8.38 12.46
C ASP A 9 4.86 -8.88 13.06
N ALA A 10 3.84 -8.04 13.04
CA ALA A 10 2.50 -8.40 13.53
C ALA A 10 1.84 -9.43 12.61
N LEU A 11 2.02 -9.30 11.29
CA LEU A 11 1.58 -10.32 10.34
C LEU A 11 2.28 -11.66 10.62
N GLN A 12 3.59 -11.66 10.83
CA GLN A 12 4.35 -12.88 11.13
C GLN A 12 3.85 -13.56 12.41
N GLN A 13 3.61 -12.78 13.47
CA GLN A 13 3.05 -13.30 14.72
C GLN A 13 1.66 -13.93 14.51
N GLN A 14 0.82 -13.32 13.67
CA GLN A 14 -0.49 -13.89 13.33
C GLN A 14 -0.38 -15.17 12.51
N LEU A 15 0.51 -15.22 11.53
CA LEU A 15 0.74 -16.43 10.73
C LEU A 15 1.26 -17.57 11.60
N HIS A 16 2.17 -17.28 12.54
CA HIS A 16 2.67 -18.25 13.51
C HIS A 16 1.57 -18.76 14.45
N SER A 17 0.69 -17.88 14.94
CA SER A 17 -0.41 -18.28 15.83
C SER A 17 -1.48 -19.13 15.14
N LEU A 18 -1.57 -19.02 13.81
CA LEU A 18 -2.45 -19.81 12.95
C LEU A 18 -1.79 -21.05 12.36
N ASP A 19 -0.52 -21.33 12.73
CA ASP A 19 0.29 -22.43 12.19
C ASP A 19 0.24 -22.49 10.65
N THR A 20 0.39 -21.34 10.00
CA THR A 20 0.39 -21.25 8.53
C THR A 20 1.53 -20.40 8.02
N LYS A 21 2.04 -20.77 6.86
CA LYS A 21 3.08 -20.04 6.12
C LYS A 21 2.56 -19.41 4.84
N PHE A 22 1.29 -19.68 4.50
CA PHE A 22 0.69 -19.28 3.24
C PHE A 22 -0.43 -18.28 3.49
N CYS A 23 -0.53 -17.29 2.60
CA CYS A 23 -1.55 -16.27 2.63
C CYS A 23 -1.85 -15.78 1.22
N PHE A 24 -3.04 -15.21 1.04
CA PHE A 24 -3.37 -14.37 -0.10
C PHE A 24 -3.09 -12.91 0.27
N SER A 25 -2.54 -12.13 -0.66
CA SER A 25 -2.45 -10.68 -0.52
C SER A 25 -3.38 -10.00 -1.51
N ALA A 26 -4.07 -8.97 -1.06
CA ALA A 26 -4.87 -8.10 -1.91
C ALA A 26 -4.50 -6.64 -1.68
N GLU A 27 -4.59 -5.83 -2.73
CA GLU A 27 -4.46 -4.39 -2.66
C GLU A 27 -5.75 -3.79 -3.22
N ASP A 28 -6.34 -2.85 -2.49
CA ASP A 28 -7.57 -2.16 -2.89
C ASP A 28 -7.47 -0.67 -2.55
N SER A 29 -8.25 0.16 -3.24
CA SER A 29 -8.31 1.60 -3.02
C SER A 29 -9.76 2.06 -2.88
N THR A 30 -10.05 2.72 -1.76
CA THR A 30 -11.40 3.20 -1.45
C THR A 30 -11.45 4.71 -1.26
N GLY A 31 -12.58 5.33 -1.57
CA GLY A 31 -12.80 6.76 -1.36
C GLY A 31 -12.83 7.12 0.12
N ILE A 32 -12.18 8.23 0.49
CA ILE A 32 -12.18 8.71 1.87
C ILE A 32 -12.60 10.17 1.98
N ILE A 33 -13.05 10.55 3.18
CA ILE A 33 -13.28 11.96 3.52
C ILE A 33 -11.91 12.64 3.58
N ARG A 34 -11.74 13.68 2.78
CA ARG A 34 -10.50 14.47 2.66
C ARG A 34 -10.30 15.35 3.89
N LYS A 35 -9.86 14.75 5.00
CA LYS A 35 -9.63 15.44 6.27
C LYS A 35 -8.20 15.20 6.75
N ILE A 36 -7.52 16.30 7.07
CA ILE A 36 -6.23 16.26 7.75
C ILE A 36 -6.47 16.01 9.24
N LYS A 37 -5.75 15.06 9.83
CA LYS A 37 -5.77 14.80 11.28
C LYS A 37 -4.35 14.87 11.83
N TYR A 38 -4.23 15.42 13.04
CA TYR A 38 -2.99 15.40 13.79
C TYR A 38 -2.89 14.12 14.62
N ASN A 39 -1.73 13.48 14.62
CA ASN A 39 -1.37 12.36 15.48
C ASN A 39 -0.36 12.81 16.53
N ALA A 40 -0.82 12.94 17.77
CA ALA A 40 0.01 13.38 18.89
C ALA A 40 1.12 12.41 19.27
N LYS A 41 0.96 11.10 19.03
CA LYS A 41 1.97 10.08 19.38
C LYS A 41 3.23 10.22 18.51
N THR A 42 3.05 10.57 17.24
CA THR A 42 4.12 10.63 16.25
C THR A 42 4.49 12.06 15.88
N ASN A 43 3.78 13.05 16.43
CA ASN A 43 3.86 14.46 16.05
C ASN A 43 3.78 14.66 14.53
N SER A 44 2.80 14.01 13.90
CA SER A 44 2.66 14.01 12.45
C SER A 44 1.22 14.27 12.01
N PHE A 45 1.06 14.71 10.78
CA PHE A 45 -0.23 14.94 10.14
C PHE A 45 -0.52 13.82 9.13
N VAL A 46 -1.75 13.33 9.13
CA VAL A 46 -2.24 12.26 8.23
C VAL A 46 -3.36 12.78 7.35
N GLY A 47 -3.57 12.14 6.19
CA GLY A 47 -4.62 12.48 5.22
C GLY A 47 -4.18 13.41 4.08
N PHE A 48 -2.91 13.83 4.08
CA PHE A 48 -2.26 14.34 2.88
C PHE A 48 -1.94 13.19 1.92
N LEU A 49 -1.70 13.52 0.66
CA LEU A 49 -1.20 12.56 -0.31
C LEU A 49 0.17 12.03 0.17
N SER A 50 0.26 10.72 0.43
CA SER A 50 1.48 10.12 0.94
C SER A 50 2.60 10.17 -0.11
N PRO A 51 3.78 10.72 0.23
CA PRO A 51 4.96 10.58 -0.61
C PRO A 51 5.31 9.11 -0.78
N LEU A 52 5.71 8.73 -2.00
CA LEU A 52 6.08 7.37 -2.33
C LEU A 52 7.56 7.32 -2.74
N ASP A 53 8.28 6.31 -2.25
CA ASP A 53 9.59 5.90 -2.76
C ASP A 53 9.44 4.52 -3.40
N ASN A 54 9.69 4.44 -4.72
CA ASN A 54 9.50 3.20 -5.51
C ASN A 54 8.12 2.53 -5.33
N GLY A 55 7.07 3.34 -5.15
CA GLY A 55 5.71 2.85 -4.94
C GLY A 55 5.40 2.41 -3.51
N ILE A 56 6.37 2.49 -2.60
CA ILE A 56 6.20 2.26 -1.16
C ILE A 56 5.96 3.61 -0.48
N PRO A 57 4.94 3.74 0.38
CA PRO A 57 4.71 4.97 1.14
C PRO A 57 5.86 5.26 2.10
N ILE A 58 6.21 6.54 2.22
CA ILE A 58 7.13 7.01 3.24
C ILE A 58 6.29 7.35 4.48
N PRO A 59 6.39 6.59 5.59
CA PRO A 59 5.56 6.84 6.76
C PRO A 59 5.97 8.13 7.46
N LYS A 60 4.99 8.84 8.02
CA LYS A 60 5.20 10.02 8.86
C LYS A 60 5.97 11.16 8.16
N SER A 61 5.77 11.36 6.85
CA SER A 61 6.44 12.42 6.08
C SER A 61 6.07 13.84 6.48
N PHE A 62 4.85 14.05 6.99
CA PHE A 62 4.36 15.37 7.38
C PHE A 62 4.52 15.58 8.89
N LYS A 63 5.72 15.97 9.31
CA LYS A 63 6.08 16.26 10.70
C LYS A 63 6.64 17.66 10.83
N THR A 64 6.01 18.49 11.65
CA THR A 64 6.50 19.85 11.90
C THR A 64 6.09 20.32 13.29
N ASN A 65 6.88 21.26 13.83
CA ASN A 65 6.54 22.04 15.01
C ASN A 65 6.15 23.49 14.64
N SER A 66 6.14 23.85 13.36
CA SER A 66 5.81 25.19 12.86
C SER A 66 4.39 25.21 12.29
N PHE A 67 3.61 26.20 12.73
CA PHE A 67 2.30 26.44 12.16
C PHE A 67 2.40 26.94 10.71
N GLU A 68 3.43 27.71 10.40
CA GLU A 68 3.71 28.25 9.06
C GLU A 68 3.96 27.11 8.07
N GLU A 69 4.77 26.12 8.44
CA GLU A 69 5.02 24.94 7.61
C GLU A 69 3.75 24.11 7.40
N LEU A 70 2.97 23.87 8.47
CA LEU A 70 1.67 23.20 8.36
C LEU A 70 0.72 23.95 7.41
N LYS A 71 0.70 25.28 7.50
CA LYS A 71 -0.13 26.13 6.63
C LYS A 71 0.29 25.99 5.16
N ILE A 72 1.59 26.04 4.89
CA ILE A 72 2.12 25.81 3.54
C ILE A 72 1.64 24.46 3.02
N TRP A 73 1.77 23.38 3.81
CA TRP A 73 1.29 22.07 3.38
C TRP A 73 -0.21 22.02 3.15
N TYR A 74 -0.99 22.64 4.04
CA TYR A 74 -2.44 22.64 3.94
C TYR A 74 -2.93 23.29 2.64
N ASP A 75 -2.24 24.33 2.19
CA ASP A 75 -2.57 25.12 1.01
C ASP A 75 -1.97 24.53 -0.28
N THR A 76 -0.82 23.86 -0.21
CA THR A 76 -0.07 23.41 -1.40
C THR A 76 -0.13 21.90 -1.65
N ILE A 77 -0.34 21.09 -0.62
CA ILE A 77 -0.31 19.63 -0.73
C ILE A 77 -1.72 19.09 -0.88
N GLU A 78 -1.90 18.24 -1.89
CA GLU A 78 -3.18 17.60 -2.14
C GLU A 78 -3.60 16.73 -0.94
N LYS A 79 -4.88 16.82 -0.57
CA LYS A 79 -5.50 15.95 0.43
C LYS A 79 -5.90 14.66 -0.24
N ALA A 80 -5.51 13.51 0.32
CA ALA A 80 -5.69 12.22 -0.32
C ALA A 80 -7.18 11.95 -0.61
N PRO A 81 -7.59 11.78 -1.88
CA PRO A 81 -8.96 11.42 -2.23
C PRO A 81 -9.27 9.94 -1.97
N LEU A 82 -8.25 9.09 -1.97
CA LEU A 82 -8.36 7.64 -1.84
C LEU A 82 -7.45 7.15 -0.70
N LEU A 83 -7.86 6.06 -0.07
CA LEU A 83 -7.03 5.27 0.84
C LEU A 83 -6.68 3.96 0.14
N ASN A 84 -5.39 3.76 -0.11
CA ASN A 84 -4.89 2.48 -0.56
C ASN A 84 -4.69 1.56 0.64
N VAL A 85 -5.12 0.31 0.55
CA VAL A 85 -5.08 -0.67 1.64
C VAL A 85 -4.44 -1.95 1.13
N HIS A 86 -3.45 -2.43 1.89
CA HIS A 86 -2.78 -3.71 1.71
C HIS A 86 -3.36 -4.69 2.71
N MET A 87 -4.01 -5.74 2.22
CA MET A 87 -4.64 -6.75 3.04
C MET A 87 -3.98 -8.11 2.80
N VAL A 88 -3.89 -8.91 3.86
CA VAL A 88 -3.35 -10.27 3.82
C VAL A 88 -4.34 -11.20 4.50
N GLN A 89 -4.76 -12.25 3.80
CA GLN A 89 -5.64 -13.28 4.34
C GLN A 89 -4.85 -14.59 4.48
N PRO A 90 -4.60 -15.08 5.70
CA PRO A 90 -3.95 -16.37 5.91
C PRO A 90 -4.73 -17.52 5.25
N ILE A 91 -4.04 -18.55 4.79
CA ILE A 91 -4.68 -19.79 4.34
C ILE A 91 -4.72 -20.74 5.54
N PRO A 92 -5.91 -21.20 5.98
CA PRO A 92 -6.00 -22.08 7.14
C PRO A 92 -5.23 -23.39 6.90
N SER A 93 -4.62 -23.91 7.97
CA SER A 93 -3.95 -25.21 7.93
C SER A 93 -4.97 -26.34 7.78
N ILE A 94 -4.51 -27.51 7.33
CA ILE A 94 -5.36 -28.69 7.07
C ILE A 94 -6.15 -29.11 8.32
N SER A 95 -5.62 -28.83 9.52
CA SER A 95 -6.26 -29.13 10.80
C SER A 95 -7.42 -28.21 11.18
N ASP A 96 -7.59 -27.06 10.50
CA ASP A 96 -8.51 -25.99 10.92
C ASP A 96 -9.38 -25.46 9.75
N GLN A 97 -9.71 -26.34 8.79
CA GLN A 97 -10.45 -26.00 7.55
C GLN A 97 -11.83 -25.35 7.78
N ASN A 98 -12.43 -25.53 8.96
CA ASN A 98 -13.74 -24.96 9.29
C ASN A 98 -13.66 -23.49 9.75
N LYS A 99 -12.46 -22.92 9.86
CA LYS A 99 -12.25 -21.54 10.33
C LYS A 99 -11.62 -20.72 9.22
N ILE A 100 -12.38 -19.77 8.67
CA ILE A 100 -11.85 -18.77 7.74
C ILE A 100 -11.11 -17.72 8.58
N PRO A 101 -9.78 -17.60 8.47
CA PRO A 101 -9.03 -16.62 9.25
C PRO A 101 -9.35 -15.20 8.76
N THR A 102 -9.47 -14.27 9.70
CA THR A 102 -9.75 -12.86 9.42
C THR A 102 -8.60 -12.24 8.64
N SER A 103 -8.93 -11.44 7.63
CA SER A 103 -7.96 -10.64 6.90
C SER A 103 -7.25 -9.65 7.82
N PHE A 104 -5.94 -9.53 7.62
CA PHE A 104 -5.06 -8.61 8.31
C PHE A 104 -4.79 -7.39 7.42
N ILE A 105 -4.91 -6.18 7.98
CA ILE A 105 -4.48 -4.98 7.27
C ILE A 105 -2.99 -4.80 7.51
N LEU A 106 -2.20 -4.99 6.46
CA LEU A 106 -0.75 -4.88 6.47
C LEU A 106 -0.29 -3.42 6.41
N SER A 107 -0.95 -2.59 5.60
CA SER A 107 -0.65 -1.17 5.48
C SER A 107 -1.83 -0.40 4.91
N ALA A 108 -1.97 0.87 5.24
CA ALA A 108 -2.93 1.76 4.62
C ALA A 108 -2.38 3.19 4.51
N TYR A 109 -2.59 3.85 3.37
CA TYR A 109 -2.06 5.19 3.13
C TYR A 109 -2.82 5.98 2.05
N GLY A 110 -2.81 7.30 2.18
CA GLY A 110 -3.50 8.22 1.26
C GLY A 110 -2.85 8.28 -0.12
N VAL A 111 -3.64 8.08 -1.18
CA VAL A 111 -3.20 8.12 -2.58
C VAL A 111 -4.17 8.90 -3.46
N ASN A 112 -3.76 9.19 -4.69
CA ASN A 112 -4.60 9.66 -5.78
C ASN A 112 -4.50 8.68 -6.98
N PRO A 113 -5.37 8.80 -8.00
CA PRO A 113 -5.33 7.91 -9.16
C PRO A 113 -3.97 7.89 -9.88
N SER A 114 -3.29 9.03 -9.99
CA SER A 114 -1.97 9.13 -10.63
C SER A 114 -0.88 8.33 -9.89
N HIS A 115 -0.93 8.30 -8.56
CA HIS A 115 -0.05 7.48 -7.73
C HIS A 115 -0.27 5.99 -7.97
N LEU A 116 -1.52 5.55 -8.10
CA LEU A 116 -1.84 4.16 -8.42
C LEU A 116 -1.26 3.76 -9.78
N VAL A 117 -1.47 4.58 -10.81
CA VAL A 117 -0.92 4.32 -12.16
C VAL A 117 0.60 4.27 -12.13
N THR A 118 1.26 5.21 -11.45
CA THR A 118 2.73 5.24 -11.34
C THR A 118 3.27 4.01 -10.61
N LYS A 119 2.58 3.57 -9.55
CA LYS A 119 2.93 2.36 -8.81
C LYS A 119 2.80 1.11 -9.68
N TRP A 120 1.69 0.97 -10.42
CA TRP A 120 1.49 -0.11 -11.38
C TRP A 120 2.54 -0.10 -12.47
N ARG A 121 2.86 1.06 -13.04
CA ARG A 121 3.93 1.23 -14.03
C ARG A 121 5.27 0.77 -13.47
N ASN A 122 5.67 1.25 -12.29
CA ASN A 122 6.96 0.90 -11.70
C ASN A 122 7.05 -0.60 -11.35
N ARG A 123 5.94 -1.22 -10.95
CA ARG A 123 5.86 -2.68 -10.78
C ARG A 123 6.02 -3.41 -12.10
N LEU A 124 5.28 -3.03 -13.14
CA LEU A 124 5.34 -3.63 -14.47
C LEU A 124 6.73 -3.52 -15.12
N LEU A 125 7.42 -2.41 -14.87
CA LEU A 125 8.78 -2.17 -15.38
C LEU A 125 9.87 -2.76 -14.48
N SER A 126 9.52 -3.33 -13.33
CA SER A 126 10.50 -3.99 -12.46
C SER A 126 10.93 -5.31 -13.09
N THR A 127 12.24 -5.52 -13.23
CA THR A 127 12.80 -6.77 -13.74
C THR A 127 12.52 -7.98 -12.84
N THR A 128 12.11 -7.73 -11.60
CA THR A 128 11.82 -8.75 -10.59
C THR A 128 10.33 -9.06 -10.44
N ALA A 129 9.45 -8.27 -11.06
CA ALA A 129 8.01 -8.47 -10.93
C ALA A 129 7.49 -9.40 -12.03
N ASP A 130 6.74 -10.43 -11.63
CA ASP A 130 6.00 -11.30 -12.54
C ASP A 130 4.50 -11.01 -12.40
N LEU A 131 3.90 -10.37 -13.40
CA LEU A 131 2.47 -10.12 -13.42
C LEU A 131 1.78 -11.15 -14.30
N ARG A 132 0.74 -11.80 -13.76
CA ARG A 132 -0.12 -12.70 -14.52
C ARG A 132 -1.51 -12.11 -14.68
N LEU A 133 -2.02 -12.09 -15.90
CA LEU A 133 -3.42 -11.79 -16.21
C LEU A 133 -4.05 -13.05 -16.81
N GLY A 134 -4.73 -13.84 -15.97
CA GLY A 134 -5.24 -15.15 -16.38
C GLY A 134 -4.09 -16.13 -16.64
N GLN A 135 -4.03 -16.67 -17.87
CA GLN A 135 -2.93 -17.55 -18.30
C GLN A 135 -1.75 -16.76 -18.88
N ASP A 136 -1.94 -15.47 -19.15
CA ASP A 136 -0.94 -14.64 -19.80
C ASP A 136 0.03 -14.05 -18.78
N ARG A 137 1.30 -14.04 -19.15
CA ARG A 137 2.37 -13.42 -18.38
C ARG A 137 2.67 -12.05 -18.98
N ILE A 138 2.71 -11.02 -18.16
CA ILE A 138 3.08 -9.66 -18.59
C ILE A 138 4.40 -9.30 -17.90
N SER A 139 5.40 -9.03 -18.72
CA SER A 139 6.74 -8.63 -18.30
C SER A 139 7.22 -7.47 -19.18
N ILE A 140 8.31 -6.82 -18.76
CA ILE A 140 8.97 -5.79 -19.58
C ILE A 140 9.45 -6.33 -20.94
N GLU A 141 9.73 -7.63 -21.03
CA GLU A 141 10.13 -8.31 -22.28
C GLU A 141 9.01 -8.22 -23.32
N HIS A 142 7.75 -8.43 -22.91
CA HIS A 142 6.61 -8.27 -23.81
C HIS A 142 6.46 -6.83 -24.34
N LEU A 143 6.78 -5.83 -23.52
CA LEU A 143 6.80 -4.43 -23.98
C LEU A 143 7.94 -4.19 -24.98
N GLN A 144 9.11 -4.79 -24.73
CA GLN A 144 10.24 -4.72 -25.66
C GLN A 144 9.94 -5.41 -26.98
N ASP A 145 9.30 -6.58 -26.95
CA ASP A 145 8.88 -7.31 -28.14
C ASP A 145 7.91 -6.48 -28.99
N ILE A 146 6.92 -5.81 -28.38
CA ILE A 146 6.01 -4.90 -29.09
C ILE A 146 6.79 -3.76 -29.77
N ILE A 147 7.69 -3.10 -29.03
CA ILE A 147 8.50 -1.98 -29.54
C ILE A 147 9.40 -2.42 -30.70
N ASN A 148 9.95 -3.63 -30.62
CA ASN A 148 10.88 -4.17 -31.63
C ASN A 148 10.17 -4.87 -32.80
N SER A 149 8.86 -5.06 -32.71
CA SER A 149 8.02 -5.69 -33.75
C SER A 149 7.42 -4.71 -34.76
N ASP A 150 7.62 -3.40 -34.54
CA ASP A 150 7.41 -2.31 -35.52
C ASP A 150 8.70 -2.00 -36.29
#